data_AF-Q7YWP8-F1
#
_entry.id   AF-Q7YWP8-F1
#
_cell.length_a   1.000
_cell.length_b   1.000
_cell.length_c   1.000
_cell.angle_alpha   90.00
_cell.angle_beta   90.00
_cell.angle_gamma   90.00
#
_symmetry.space_group_name_H-M   'P 1'
#
loop_
_entity.id
_entity.type
_entity.pdbx_description
1 polymer ?
#
loop_
_entity_poly.entity_id
_entity_poly.type
_entity_poly.pdbx_seq_one_letter_code
_entity_poly.pdbx_strand_id
1 'polypeptide(L)'
;MFSRLKQKVKEKTGRSKATVLPAEIDEALIYFKSLKPRVQDLYKHMANLNDVANWQVKANFSGPLENYALLGDRINVQPFINCVDTRMEAEVESMDKVLAICERYKAFTQNESKLHTNTIANLNKTRLDMDSAANKYASNDTDVNRTRFDDATREFEVACDRMRELAISIQTIEETHSMWQDELMREIKAGMRKPN
;
A
#
# COMPACT_ATOMS: atom_id res chain seq x y z
N MET A 1 -25.54 22.89 18.55
CA MET A 1 -26.84 22.15 18.56
C MET A 1 -26.79 20.74 17.95
N PHE A 2 -25.89 20.43 17.02
CA PHE A 2 -25.80 19.10 16.38
C PHE A 2 -25.41 17.94 17.32
N SER A 3 -24.60 18.16 18.36
CA SER A 3 -24.19 17.07 19.27
C SER A 3 -25.34 16.54 20.13
N ARG A 4 -26.24 17.43 20.59
CA ARG A 4 -27.46 17.05 21.33
C ARG A 4 -28.46 16.25 20.48
N LEU A 5 -28.50 16.46 19.17
CA LEU A 5 -29.35 15.68 18.25
C LEU A 5 -28.81 14.25 18.07
N LYS A 6 -27.49 14.07 17.87
CA LYS A 6 -26.86 12.73 17.82
C LYS A 6 -27.06 11.94 19.12
N GLN A 7 -27.03 12.62 20.26
CA GLN A 7 -27.23 11.99 21.57
C GLN A 7 -28.68 11.52 21.78
N LYS A 8 -29.68 12.34 21.38
CA LYS A 8 -31.10 11.95 21.42
C LYS A 8 -31.46 10.80 20.46
N VAL A 9 -30.76 10.64 19.34
CA VAL A 9 -30.96 9.49 18.42
C VAL A 9 -30.43 8.19 19.03
N LYS A 10 -29.32 8.22 19.79
CA LYS A 10 -28.82 7.05 20.52
C LYS A 10 -29.76 6.60 21.64
N GLU A 11 -30.41 7.53 22.34
CA GLU A 11 -31.34 7.22 23.43
C GLU A 11 -32.72 6.73 22.96
N LYS A 12 -33.18 7.13 21.77
CA LYS A 12 -34.50 6.75 21.24
C LYS A 12 -34.52 5.50 20.36
N THR A 13 -33.37 4.99 19.92
CA THR A 13 -33.32 3.88 18.96
C THR A 13 -33.21 2.50 19.60
N GLY A 14 -33.12 2.40 20.94
CA GLY A 14 -33.03 1.10 21.63
C GLY A 14 -31.90 0.21 21.13
N ARG A 15 -30.91 0.79 20.43
CA ARG A 15 -29.76 0.03 19.90
C ARG A 15 -29.03 -0.53 21.10
N SER A 16 -29.01 -1.86 21.22
CA SER A 16 -28.04 -2.57 22.05
C SER A 16 -26.67 -1.96 21.86
N LYS A 17 -25.89 -1.88 22.94
CA LYS A 17 -24.51 -1.37 22.88
C LYS A 17 -23.80 -2.15 21.78
N ALA A 18 -23.43 -1.44 20.70
CA ALA A 18 -22.69 -2.04 19.60
C ALA A 18 -21.44 -2.73 20.16
N THR A 19 -21.11 -3.91 19.65
CA THR A 19 -19.98 -4.67 20.16
C THR A 19 -18.70 -3.84 20.02
N VAL A 20 -18.01 -3.67 21.16
CA VAL A 20 -16.73 -2.97 21.22
C VAL A 20 -15.68 -3.92 20.66
N LEU A 21 -14.90 -3.45 19.68
CA LEU A 21 -13.77 -4.23 19.18
C LEU A 21 -12.71 -4.35 20.27
N PRO A 22 -12.00 -5.50 20.36
CA PRO A 22 -10.80 -5.59 21.16
C PRO A 22 -9.83 -4.43 20.85
N ALA A 23 -9.15 -3.91 21.87
CA ALA A 23 -8.34 -2.70 21.75
C ALA A 23 -7.25 -2.84 20.67
N GLU A 24 -6.62 -4.01 20.61
CA GLU A 24 -5.58 -4.34 19.63
C GLU A 24 -6.11 -4.30 18.18
N ILE A 25 -7.38 -4.66 17.99
CA ILE A 25 -8.03 -4.65 16.67
C ILE A 25 -8.42 -3.23 16.28
N ASP A 26 -8.90 -2.42 17.22
CA ASP A 26 -9.23 -1.01 16.97
C ASP A 26 -7.98 -0.21 16.61
N GLU A 27 -6.88 -0.43 17.33
CA GLU A 27 -5.55 0.13 17.02
C GLU A 27 -5.09 -0.26 15.61
N ALA A 28 -5.17 -1.55 15.27
CA ALA A 28 -4.82 -2.03 13.93
C ALA A 28 -5.69 -1.38 12.85
N LEU A 29 -7.00 -1.24 13.06
CA LEU A 29 -7.91 -0.57 12.13
C LEU A 29 -7.54 0.90 11.90
N ILE A 30 -7.24 1.64 12.97
CA ILE A 30 -6.81 3.03 12.89
C ILE A 30 -5.52 3.12 12.08
N TYR A 31 -4.56 2.25 12.40
CA TYR A 31 -3.28 2.21 11.72
C TYR A 31 -3.47 1.92 10.22
N PHE A 32 -4.21 0.87 9.82
CA PHE A 32 -4.39 0.51 8.40
C PHE A 32 -5.07 1.62 7.59
N LYS A 33 -6.00 2.35 8.21
CA LYS A 33 -6.63 3.53 7.60
C LYS A 33 -5.63 4.65 7.32
N SER A 34 -4.58 4.77 8.14
CA SER A 34 -3.50 5.74 7.94
C SER A 34 -2.42 5.25 6.97
N LEU A 35 -2.12 3.95 6.95
CA LEU A 35 -1.09 3.35 6.09
C LEU A 35 -1.49 3.41 4.61
N LYS A 36 -2.74 3.07 4.29
CA LYS A 36 -3.24 3.03 2.91
C LYS A 36 -2.96 4.33 2.12
N PRO A 37 -3.37 5.53 2.60
CA PRO A 37 -3.08 6.77 1.87
C PRO A 37 -1.57 7.05 1.77
N ARG A 38 -0.77 6.74 2.80
CA ARG A 38 0.69 6.94 2.76
C ARG A 38 1.36 6.11 1.67
N VAL A 39 1.01 4.82 1.56
CA VAL A 39 1.59 3.93 0.54
C VAL A 39 1.11 4.32 -0.86
N GLN A 40 -0.16 4.73 -1.02
CA GLN A 40 -0.67 5.24 -2.30
C GLN A 40 0.05 6.52 -2.75
N ASP A 41 0.33 7.42 -1.80
CA ASP A 41 1.08 8.66 -2.06
C ASP A 41 2.53 8.37 -2.47
N LEU A 42 3.22 7.49 -1.74
CA LEU A 42 4.56 7.02 -2.12
C LEU A 42 4.58 6.42 -3.53
N TYR A 43 3.64 5.52 -3.83
CA TYR A 43 3.53 4.91 -5.16
C TYR A 43 3.34 5.94 -6.28
N LYS A 44 2.50 6.95 -6.05
CA LYS A 44 2.31 8.06 -7.01
C LYS A 44 3.62 8.82 -7.26
N HIS A 45 4.39 9.09 -6.22
CA HIS A 45 5.70 9.74 -6.37
C HIS A 45 6.72 8.85 -7.10
N MET A 46 6.70 7.54 -6.87
CA MET A 46 7.54 6.59 -7.59
C MET A 46 7.17 6.43 -9.07
N ALA A 47 5.88 6.48 -9.42
CA ALA A 47 5.44 6.48 -10.82
C ALA A 47 6.02 7.68 -11.60
N ASN A 48 6.06 8.86 -10.98
CA ASN A 48 6.71 10.02 -11.58
C ASN A 48 8.22 9.82 -11.79
N LEU A 49 8.92 9.11 -10.88
CA LEU A 49 10.34 8.81 -11.04
C LEU A 49 10.60 7.91 -12.26
N ASN A 50 9.73 6.95 -12.54
CA ASN A 50 9.81 6.13 -13.76
C ASN A 50 9.74 6.99 -15.02
N ASP A 51 8.77 7.92 -15.09
CA ASP A 51 8.61 8.81 -16.23
C ASP A 51 9.81 9.77 -16.40
N VAL A 52 10.32 10.31 -15.29
CA VAL A 52 11.52 11.18 -15.29
C VAL A 52 12.76 10.41 -15.76
N ALA A 53 12.92 9.17 -15.30
CA ALA A 53 14.06 8.34 -15.64
C ALA A 53 14.06 7.99 -17.15
N ASN A 54 12.91 7.59 -17.70
CA ASN A 54 12.73 7.35 -19.14
C ASN A 54 13.02 8.61 -19.98
N TRP A 55 12.57 9.76 -19.50
CA TRP A 55 12.85 11.04 -20.14
C TRP A 55 14.35 11.39 -20.10
N GLN A 56 15.03 11.14 -18.98
CA GLN A 56 16.46 11.43 -18.80
C GLN A 56 17.34 10.62 -19.75
N VAL A 57 17.07 9.32 -19.94
CA VAL A 57 17.80 8.48 -20.92
C VAL A 57 17.63 9.03 -22.33
N LYS A 58 16.39 9.41 -22.68
CA LYS A 58 16.08 9.95 -24.00
C LYS A 58 16.81 11.28 -24.25
N ALA A 59 16.75 12.20 -23.29
CA ALA A 59 17.30 13.55 -23.41
C ALA A 59 18.84 13.58 -23.42
N ASN A 60 19.49 12.81 -22.55
CA ASN A 60 20.93 12.93 -22.34
C ASN A 60 21.78 12.05 -23.26
N PHE A 61 21.22 10.97 -23.81
CA PHE A 61 22.01 9.99 -24.55
C PHE A 61 21.52 9.78 -25.98
N SER A 62 20.26 9.39 -26.17
CA SER A 62 19.76 9.05 -27.51
C SER A 62 19.79 10.24 -28.48
N GLY A 63 19.37 11.43 -28.04
CA GLY A 63 19.40 12.63 -28.89
C GLY A 63 20.82 13.06 -29.29
N PRO A 64 21.78 13.19 -28.35
CA PRO A 64 23.17 13.51 -28.70
C PRO A 64 23.83 12.44 -29.59
N LEU A 65 23.63 11.15 -29.34
CA LEU A 65 24.18 10.06 -30.16
C LEU A 65 23.73 10.13 -31.61
N GLU A 66 22.44 10.39 -31.86
CA GLU A 66 21.90 10.59 -33.21
C GLU A 66 22.63 11.73 -33.94
N ASN A 67 22.94 12.82 -33.23
CA ASN A 67 23.68 13.95 -33.80
C ASN A 67 25.16 13.62 -34.07
N TYR A 68 25.81 12.81 -33.21
CA TYR A 68 27.20 12.40 -33.40
C TYR A 68 27.37 11.38 -34.53
N ALA A 69 26.40 10.47 -34.71
CA ALA A 69 26.39 9.53 -35.82
C ALA A 69 26.40 10.26 -37.18
N LEU A 70 25.73 11.43 -37.27
CA LEU A 70 25.74 12.28 -38.46
C LEU A 70 27.11 12.93 -38.75
N LEU A 71 28.03 12.98 -37.78
CA LEU A 71 29.40 13.49 -37.97
C LEU A 71 30.40 12.41 -38.40
N GLY A 72 29.98 11.13 -38.42
CA GLY A 72 30.82 9.96 -38.65
C GLY A 72 31.61 9.95 -39.96
N ASP A 73 31.21 10.76 -40.94
CA ASP A 73 31.93 10.89 -42.22
C ASP A 73 33.23 11.71 -42.11
N ARG A 74 33.45 12.46 -41.01
CA ARG A 74 34.59 13.39 -40.87
C ARG A 74 35.55 13.07 -39.74
N ILE A 75 35.13 12.30 -38.75
CA ILE A 75 35.90 11.99 -37.53
C ILE A 75 35.58 10.55 -37.13
N ASN A 76 36.59 9.79 -36.72
CA ASN A 76 36.35 8.50 -36.07
C ASN A 76 35.65 8.73 -34.71
N VAL A 77 34.33 8.64 -34.71
CA VAL A 77 33.47 8.83 -33.53
C VAL A 77 33.38 7.57 -32.66
N GLN A 78 33.97 6.43 -33.07
CA GLN A 78 33.81 5.15 -32.36
C GLN A 78 34.23 5.19 -30.87
N PRO A 79 35.34 5.84 -30.46
CA PRO A 79 35.70 5.93 -29.05
C PRO A 79 34.67 6.72 -28.22
N PHE A 80 34.05 7.74 -28.82
CA PHE A 80 33.00 8.53 -28.17
C PHE A 80 31.72 7.70 -28.04
N ILE A 81 31.33 7.00 -29.10
CA ILE A 81 30.18 6.08 -29.08
C ILE A 81 30.37 5.03 -27.97
N ASN A 82 31.51 4.35 -27.91
CA ASN A 82 31.78 3.35 -26.88
C ASN A 82 31.71 3.91 -25.45
N CYS A 83 32.21 5.15 -25.23
CA CYS A 83 32.15 5.82 -23.94
C CYS A 83 30.71 6.20 -23.56
N VAL A 84 29.93 6.67 -24.53
CA VAL A 84 28.51 6.97 -24.33
C VAL A 84 27.71 5.71 -24.08
N ASP A 85 27.94 4.62 -24.83
CA ASP A 85 27.28 3.33 -24.64
C ASP A 85 27.56 2.77 -23.23
N THR A 86 28.83 2.78 -22.80
CA THR A 86 29.20 2.35 -21.43
C THR A 86 28.46 3.17 -20.37
N ARG A 87 28.31 4.47 -20.59
CA ARG A 87 27.60 5.35 -19.65
C ARG A 87 26.09 5.14 -19.70
N MET A 88 25.51 4.93 -20.88
CA MET A 88 24.11 4.55 -21.05
C MET A 88 23.80 3.27 -20.32
N GLU A 89 24.63 2.23 -20.45
CA GLU A 89 24.47 0.96 -19.76
C GLU A 89 24.47 1.14 -18.23
N ALA A 90 25.40 1.92 -17.68
CA ALA A 90 25.45 2.18 -16.24
C ALA A 90 24.22 2.94 -15.72
N GLU A 91 23.71 3.91 -16.50
CA GLU A 91 22.51 4.68 -16.14
C GLU A 91 21.24 3.84 -16.27
N VAL A 92 21.13 3.02 -17.32
CA VAL A 92 20.04 2.05 -17.49
C VAL A 92 20.04 1.04 -16.35
N GLU A 93 21.20 0.49 -15.96
CA GLU A 93 21.30 -0.44 -14.83
C GLU A 93 20.87 0.20 -13.50
N SER A 94 21.27 1.46 -13.25
CA SER A 94 20.83 2.20 -12.06
C SER A 94 19.33 2.45 -12.08
N MET A 95 18.76 2.76 -13.25
CA MET A 95 17.32 2.94 -13.42
C MET A 95 16.54 1.64 -13.23
N ASP A 96 17.01 0.52 -13.79
CA ASP A 96 16.35 -0.78 -13.62
C ASP A 96 16.26 -1.19 -12.15
N LYS A 97 17.27 -0.88 -11.34
CA LYS A 97 17.23 -1.10 -9.88
C LYS A 97 16.18 -0.22 -9.20
N VAL A 98 16.08 1.06 -9.58
CA VAL A 98 15.02 1.97 -9.09
C VAL A 98 13.63 1.45 -9.48
N LEU A 99 13.44 1.02 -10.73
CA LEU A 99 12.17 0.48 -11.23
C LEU A 99 11.79 -0.83 -10.52
N ALA A 100 12.75 -1.71 -10.25
CA ALA A 100 12.51 -2.94 -9.50
C ALA A 100 11.94 -2.65 -8.10
N ILE A 101 12.45 -1.62 -7.40
CA ILE A 101 11.93 -1.20 -6.10
C ILE A 101 10.52 -0.60 -6.26
N CYS A 102 10.29 0.22 -7.29
CA CYS A 102 8.98 0.79 -7.58
C CYS A 102 7.91 -0.30 -7.81
N GLU A 103 8.25 -1.39 -8.50
CA GLU A 103 7.32 -2.53 -8.71
C GLU A 103 7.00 -3.26 -7.40
N ARG A 104 7.90 -3.30 -6.41
CA ARG A 104 7.59 -3.86 -5.08
C ARG A 104 6.49 -3.06 -4.37
N TYR A 105 6.59 -1.73 -4.36
CA TYR A 105 5.53 -0.88 -3.81
C TYR A 105 4.23 -0.99 -4.58
N LYS A 106 4.28 -1.11 -5.91
CA LYS A 106 3.10 -1.35 -6.74
C LYS A 106 2.42 -2.66 -6.36
N ALA A 107 3.18 -3.76 -6.27
CA ALA A 107 2.66 -5.06 -5.86
C ALA A 107 2.02 -4.99 -4.47
N PHE A 108 2.65 -4.30 -3.51
CA PHE A 108 2.10 -4.06 -2.19
C PHE A 108 0.76 -3.30 -2.26
N THR A 109 0.69 -2.20 -3.02
CA THR A 109 -0.56 -1.42 -3.15
C THR A 109 -1.69 -2.21 -3.81
N GLN A 110 -1.38 -3.10 -4.76
CA GLN A 110 -2.39 -3.87 -5.49
C GLN A 110 -2.86 -5.10 -4.73
N ASN A 111 -1.97 -5.77 -4.01
CA ASN A 111 -2.25 -7.06 -3.37
C ASN A 111 -2.54 -6.89 -1.87
N GLU A 112 -1.58 -6.36 -1.11
CA GLU A 112 -1.66 -6.31 0.35
C GLU A 112 -2.68 -5.27 0.84
N SER A 113 -2.69 -4.08 0.23
CA SER A 113 -3.71 -3.07 0.56
C SER A 113 -5.15 -3.57 0.30
N LYS A 114 -5.33 -4.38 -0.74
CA LYS A 114 -6.60 -5.01 -1.07
C LYS A 114 -6.98 -6.08 -0.05
N LEU A 115 -6.02 -6.91 0.36
CA LEU A 115 -6.21 -7.89 1.43
C LEU A 115 -6.65 -7.22 2.74
N HIS A 116 -5.96 -6.17 3.18
CA HIS A 116 -6.36 -5.42 4.38
C HIS A 116 -7.75 -4.80 4.24
N THR A 117 -8.05 -4.18 3.09
CA THR A 117 -9.37 -3.60 2.84
C THR A 117 -10.49 -4.65 2.93
N ASN A 118 -10.28 -5.84 2.36
CA ASN A 118 -11.24 -6.94 2.39
C ASN A 118 -11.42 -7.50 3.81
N THR A 119 -10.34 -7.68 4.57
CA THR A 119 -10.44 -8.18 5.95
C THR A 119 -11.17 -7.19 6.86
N ILE A 120 -10.90 -5.89 6.72
CA ILE A 120 -11.63 -4.84 7.45
C ILE A 120 -13.11 -4.83 7.09
N ALA A 121 -13.45 -5.00 5.80
CA ALA A 121 -14.83 -5.09 5.37
C ALA A 121 -15.52 -6.33 5.97
N ASN A 122 -14.83 -7.48 5.98
CA ASN A 122 -15.34 -8.70 6.58
C ASN A 122 -15.57 -8.56 8.09
N LEU A 123 -14.61 -8.01 8.83
CA LEU A 123 -14.74 -7.75 10.27
C LEU A 123 -15.94 -6.84 10.60
N ASN A 124 -16.14 -5.77 9.83
CA ASN A 124 -17.29 -4.89 10.02
C ASN A 124 -18.61 -5.59 9.72
N LYS A 125 -18.64 -6.45 8.70
CA LYS A 125 -19.82 -7.24 8.35
C LYS A 125 -20.15 -8.24 9.46
N THR A 126 -19.21 -9.09 9.87
CA THR A 126 -19.43 -10.10 10.91
C THR A 126 -19.81 -9.48 12.25
N ARG A 127 -19.25 -8.31 12.60
CA ARG A 127 -19.69 -7.55 13.78
C ARG A 127 -21.16 -7.14 13.71
N LEU A 128 -21.60 -6.61 12.56
CA LEU A 128 -22.99 -6.20 12.37
C LEU A 128 -23.95 -7.41 12.38
N ASP A 129 -23.52 -8.53 11.80
CA ASP A 129 -24.30 -9.77 11.78
C ASP A 129 -24.45 -10.34 13.20
N MET A 130 -23.38 -10.34 13.99
CA MET A 130 -23.40 -10.73 15.41
C MET A 130 -24.27 -9.79 16.26
N ASP A 131 -24.13 -8.46 16.13
CA ASP A 131 -24.99 -7.49 16.82
C ASP A 131 -26.48 -7.72 16.46
N SER A 132 -26.77 -8.04 15.20
CA SER A 132 -28.12 -8.35 14.72
C SER A 132 -28.67 -9.65 15.30
N ALA A 133 -27.85 -10.71 15.33
CA ALA A 133 -28.23 -12.00 15.91
C ALA A 133 -28.43 -11.91 17.43
N ALA A 134 -27.57 -11.18 18.13
CA ALA A 134 -27.69 -10.89 19.57
C ALA A 134 -29.01 -10.18 19.88
N ASN A 135 -29.38 -9.18 19.07
CA ASN A 135 -30.66 -8.47 19.22
C ASN A 135 -31.86 -9.40 19.04
N LYS A 136 -31.84 -10.28 18.03
CA LYS A 136 -32.91 -11.24 17.79
C LYS A 136 -33.06 -12.24 18.93
N TYR A 137 -31.94 -12.79 19.40
CA TYR A 137 -31.91 -13.71 20.53
C TYR A 137 -32.44 -13.04 21.81
N ALA A 138 -31.97 -11.82 22.12
CA ALA A 138 -32.45 -11.06 23.27
C ALA A 138 -33.95 -10.71 23.20
N SER A 139 -34.49 -10.50 22.00
CA SER A 139 -35.92 -10.22 21.79
C SER A 139 -36.81 -11.47 21.81
N ASN A 140 -36.26 -12.63 21.45
CA ASN A 140 -37.00 -13.88 21.31
C ASN A 140 -36.07 -15.08 21.50
N ASP A 141 -36.01 -15.58 22.73
CA ASP A 141 -35.16 -16.68 23.14
C ASP A 141 -35.70 -18.02 22.63
N THR A 142 -35.19 -18.44 21.48
CA THR A 142 -35.53 -19.71 20.82
C THR A 142 -34.25 -20.40 20.39
N ASP A 143 -34.25 -21.73 20.32
CA ASP A 143 -33.08 -22.52 19.89
C ASP A 143 -32.54 -22.05 18.53
N VAL A 144 -33.43 -21.69 17.60
CA VAL A 144 -33.05 -21.17 16.27
C VAL A 144 -32.29 -19.85 16.38
N ASN A 145 -32.73 -18.93 17.25
CA ASN A 145 -32.02 -17.66 17.43
C ASN A 145 -30.72 -17.83 18.21
N ARG A 146 -30.67 -18.80 19.14
CA ARG A 146 -29.45 -19.16 19.86
C ARG A 146 -28.37 -19.68 18.90
N THR A 147 -28.69 -20.67 18.06
CA THR A 147 -27.74 -21.21 17.08
C THR A 147 -27.23 -20.11 16.14
N ARG A 148 -28.12 -19.23 15.66
CA ARG A 148 -27.72 -18.08 14.81
C ARG A 148 -26.77 -17.12 15.52
N PHE A 149 -26.97 -16.88 16.81
CA PHE A 149 -26.11 -16.03 17.61
C PHE A 149 -24.74 -16.70 17.84
N ASP A 150 -24.73 -17.99 18.16
CA ASP A 150 -23.49 -18.77 18.34
C ASP A 150 -22.66 -18.82 17.04
N ASP A 151 -23.30 -19.06 15.89
CA ASP A 151 -22.64 -19.05 14.59
C ASP A 151 -22.07 -17.68 14.22
N ALA A 152 -22.85 -16.61 14.38
CA ALA A 152 -22.39 -15.25 14.07
C ALA A 152 -21.25 -14.81 15.01
N THR A 153 -21.27 -15.25 16.27
CA THR A 153 -20.19 -15.00 17.23
C THR A 153 -18.90 -15.69 16.79
N ARG A 154 -18.99 -16.97 16.40
CA ARG A 154 -17.84 -17.72 15.88
C ARG A 154 -17.25 -17.09 14.61
N GLU A 155 -18.09 -16.65 13.68
CA GLU A 155 -17.63 -15.95 12.46
C GLU A 155 -16.94 -14.62 12.79
N PHE A 156 -17.43 -13.89 13.78
CA PHE A 156 -16.81 -12.65 14.25
C PHE A 156 -15.46 -12.90 14.92
N GLU A 157 -15.33 -13.93 15.75
CA GLU A 157 -14.07 -14.34 16.38
C GLU A 157 -13.00 -14.72 15.33
N VAL A 158 -13.38 -15.51 14.32
CA VAL A 158 -12.49 -15.84 13.20
C VAL A 158 -12.04 -14.59 12.43
N ALA A 159 -12.94 -13.62 12.23
CA ALA A 159 -12.58 -12.35 11.60
C ALA A 159 -11.63 -11.51 12.47
N CYS A 160 -11.78 -11.58 13.80
CA CYS A 160 -10.88 -10.94 14.75
C CYS A 160 -9.48 -11.56 14.71
N ASP A 161 -9.37 -12.88 14.70
CA ASP A 161 -8.07 -13.58 14.63
C ASP A 161 -7.31 -13.25 13.35
N ARG A 162 -8.02 -13.24 12.20
CA ARG A 162 -7.40 -12.83 10.93
C ARG A 162 -6.92 -11.38 10.94
N MET A 163 -7.61 -10.50 11.68
CA MET A 163 -7.17 -9.12 11.83
C MET A 163 -5.91 -9.02 12.72
N ARG A 164 -5.80 -9.86 13.76
CA ARG A 164 -4.60 -9.96 14.60
C ARG A 164 -3.39 -10.44 13.81
N GLU A 165 -3.56 -11.46 12.96
CA GLU A 165 -2.50 -11.93 12.07
C GLU A 165 -1.99 -10.82 11.14
N LEU A 166 -2.92 -10.06 10.54
CA LEU A 166 -2.54 -8.93 9.70
C LEU A 166 -1.87 -7.81 10.50
N ALA A 167 -2.29 -7.56 11.74
CA ALA A 167 -1.65 -6.59 12.61
C ALA A 167 -0.20 -6.99 12.94
N ILE A 168 0.07 -8.27 13.18
CA ILE A 168 1.44 -8.77 13.40
C ILE A 168 2.30 -8.59 12.15
N SER A 169 1.74 -8.85 10.96
CA SER A 169 2.47 -8.70 9.69
C SER A 169 2.86 -7.25 9.35
N ILE A 170 2.24 -6.27 10.02
CA ILE A 170 2.39 -4.85 9.69
C ILE A 170 3.75 -4.28 10.03
N GLN A 171 4.36 -4.75 11.12
CA GLN A 171 5.70 -4.34 11.53
C GLN A 171 6.71 -4.76 10.47
N THR A 172 6.57 -6.00 9.97
CA THR A 172 7.37 -6.50 8.86
C THR A 172 7.19 -5.67 7.59
N ILE A 173 5.96 -5.25 7.29
CA ILE A 173 5.68 -4.35 6.16
C ILE A 173 6.39 -3.01 6.32
N GLU A 174 6.33 -2.37 7.50
CA GLU A 174 6.99 -1.09 7.75
C GLU A 174 8.51 -1.17 7.69
N GLU A 175 9.10 -2.20 8.30
CA GLU A 175 10.53 -2.47 8.23
C GLU A 175 10.96 -2.66 6.77
N THR A 176 10.21 -3.46 6.03
CA THR A 176 10.46 -3.72 4.61
C THR A 176 10.34 -2.45 3.76
N HIS A 177 9.29 -1.65 3.98
CA HIS A 177 9.11 -0.36 3.30
C HIS A 177 10.24 0.62 3.61
N SER A 178 10.71 0.67 4.86
CA SER A 178 11.83 1.53 5.25
C SER A 178 13.12 1.09 4.56
N MET A 179 13.38 -0.23 4.53
CA MET A 179 14.51 -0.79 3.79
C MET A 179 14.44 -0.48 2.30
N TRP A 180 13.27 -0.60 1.67
CA TRP A 180 13.07 -0.25 0.26
C TRP A 180 13.28 1.24 0.00
N GLN A 181 12.86 2.11 0.92
CA GLN A 181 13.08 3.54 0.82
C GLN A 181 14.57 3.87 0.90
N ASP A 182 15.31 3.26 1.83
CA ASP A 182 16.76 3.42 1.94
C ASP A 182 17.49 2.87 0.71
N GLU A 183 17.05 1.73 0.19
CA GLU A 183 17.56 1.12 -1.04
C GLU A 183 17.33 2.06 -2.24
N LEU A 184 16.12 2.59 -2.38
CA LEU A 184 15.76 3.55 -3.43
C LEU A 184 16.63 4.80 -3.36
N MET A 185 16.78 5.38 -2.16
CA MET A 185 17.60 6.57 -1.96
C MET A 185 19.09 6.32 -2.24
N ARG A 186 19.58 5.11 -1.95
CA ARG A 186 20.95 4.69 -2.26
C ARG A 186 21.16 4.59 -3.77
N GLU A 187 20.23 3.97 -4.51
CA GLU A 187 20.32 3.84 -5.97
C GLU A 187 20.15 5.19 -6.68
N ILE A 188 19.21 6.04 -6.26
CA ILE A 188 19.08 7.41 -6.78
C ILE A 188 20.38 8.20 -6.57
N LYS A 189 21.00 8.10 -5.39
CA LYS A 189 22.30 8.75 -5.13
C LYS A 189 23.41 8.18 -5.99
N ALA A 190 23.40 6.88 -6.29
CA ALA A 190 24.40 6.26 -7.16
C ALA A 190 24.27 6.76 -8.60
N GLY A 191 23.05 6.80 -9.16
CA GLY A 191 22.79 7.32 -10.50
C GLY A 191 23.05 8.82 -10.64
N MET A 192 22.81 9.62 -9.59
CA MET A 192 23.08 11.07 -9.61
C MET A 192 24.52 11.48 -9.28
N ARG A 193 25.43 10.53 -8.99
CA ARG A 193 26.85 10.88 -8.80
C ARG A 193 27.39 11.44 -10.11
N LYS A 194 27.79 12.72 -10.09
CA LYS A 194 28.58 13.28 -11.18
C LYS A 194 29.82 12.40 -11.38
N PRO A 195 30.13 11.97 -12.60
CA PRO A 195 31.43 11.36 -12.87
C PRO A 195 32.51 12.39 -12.53
N ASN A 196 33.51 11.97 -11.76
CA ASN A 196 34.75 12.72 -11.58
C ASN A 196 35.53 12.77 -12.90
#